data_AF-A0A4P6HPU3-F1
#
_entry.id   AF-A0A4P6HPU3-F1
#
_cell.length_a   1.000
_cell.length_b   1.000
_cell.length_c   1.000
_cell.angle_alpha   90.00
_cell.angle_beta   90.00
_cell.angle_gamma   90.00
#
_symmetry.space_group_name_H-M   'P 1'
#
loop_
_entity.id
_entity.type
_entity.pdbx_description
1 polymer ?
#
loop_
_entity_poly.entity_id
_entity_poly.type
_entity_poly.pdbx_seq_one_letter_code
_entity_poly.pdbx_strand_id
1 'polypeptide(L)' 'MNTSLHSDYKGFSIDLTPRGDYCATFAVDIRDGEGRVLHHLGVAGNTETRAVERGRELIDFELAYDRLQ' A
#
# COMPACT_ATOMS: atom_id res chain seq x y z
N MET A 1 19.93 -1.44 6.74
CA MET A 1 18.85 -0.51 7.14
C MET A 1 17.65 -0.88 6.29
N ASN A 2 16.66 -1.57 6.84
CA ASN A 2 15.42 -1.86 6.11
C ASN A 2 14.57 -0.59 6.13
N THR A 3 14.71 0.23 5.09
CA THR A 3 13.83 1.38 4.85
C THR A 3 12.49 0.87 4.33
N SER A 4 11.66 0.34 5.22
CA SER A 4 10.23 0.20 4.94
C SER A 4 9.66 1.61 4.86
N LEU A 5 9.22 2.03 3.68
CA LEU A 5 8.61 3.35 3.51
C LEU A 5 7.17 3.26 4.00
N HIS A 6 6.84 4.02 5.04
CA HIS A 6 5.53 4.05 5.66
C HIS A 6 4.83 5.38 5.32
N SER A 7 3.57 5.33 4.88
CA SER A 7 2.74 6.51 4.63
C SER A 7 1.34 6.29 5.17
N ASP A 8 0.85 7.23 5.97
CA ASP A 8 -0.54 7.27 6.39
C ASP A 8 -1.41 8.00 5.36
N TYR A 9 -2.63 7.50 5.14
CA TYR A 9 -3.60 8.10 4.24
C TYR A 9 -5.03 7.76 4.66
N LYS A 10 -5.84 8.79 4.97
CA LYS A 10 -7.27 8.66 5.35
C LYS A 10 -7.55 7.67 6.51
N GLY A 11 -6.61 7.55 7.45
CA GLY A 11 -6.74 6.63 8.59
C GLY A 11 -6.24 5.22 8.33
N PHE A 12 -5.71 4.95 7.13
CA PHE A 12 -5.04 3.71 6.77
C PHE A 12 -3.54 3.92 6.70
N SER A 13 -2.78 2.88 6.98
CA SER A 13 -1.33 2.87 6.81
C SER A 13 -0.94 2.11 5.55
N ILE A 14 -0.02 2.67 4.77
CA ILE A 14 0.54 2.10 3.55
C ILE A 14 2.00 1.78 3.82
N ASP A 15 2.33 0.49 3.89
CA ASP A 15 3.68 0.01 4.15
C ASP A 15 4.29 -0.58 2.88
N LEU A 16 5.38 0.03 2.43
CA LEU A 16 6.13 -0.43 1.27
C LEU A 16 7.19 -1.43 1.70
N THR A 17 7.19 -2.57 1.01
CA THR A 17 8.25 -3.56 1.11
C THR A 17 9.01 -3.60 -0.21
N PRO A 18 10.33 -3.31 -0.23
CA PRO A 18 11.16 -3.56 -1.39
C PRO A 18 11.16 -5.06 -1.68
N ARG A 19 10.61 -5.45 -2.82
CA ARG A 19 10.53 -6.84 -3.26
C ARG A 19 10.69 -6.86 -4.77
N GLY A 20 11.80 -7.42 -5.23
CA GLY A 20 12.03 -7.66 -6.65
C GLY A 20 11.28 -8.91 -7.10
N ASP A 21 9.99 -8.76 -7.37
CA ASP A 21 9.16 -9.79 -8.00
C ASP A 21 8.72 -9.27 -9.38
N TYR A 22 9.15 -9.96 -10.43
CA TYR A 22 8.99 -9.51 -11.83
C TYR A 22 9.56 -8.09 -12.10
N CYS A 23 8.83 -7.25 -12.84
CA CYS A 23 9.22 -5.87 -13.15
C CYS A 23 8.97 -4.89 -12.01
N ALA A 24 8.28 -5.31 -10.94
CA ALA A 24 7.97 -4.47 -9.80
C ALA A 24 9.09 -4.55 -8.76
N THR A 25 9.40 -3.41 -8.17
CA THR A 25 10.44 -3.27 -7.14
C THR A 25 9.83 -3.18 -5.75
N PHE A 26 8.54 -2.87 -5.66
CA PHE A 26 7.84 -2.62 -4.40
C PHE A 26 6.52 -3.38 -4.34
N ALA A 27 6.31 -4.01 -3.18
CA ALA A 27 5.00 -4.46 -2.72
C ALA A 27 4.45 -3.45 -1.71
N VAL A 28 3.13 -3.43 -1.55
CA VAL A 28 2.42 -2.56 -0.59
C VAL A 28 1.47 -3.39 0.24
N ASP A 29 1.53 -3.23 1.56
CA ASP A 29 0.47 -3.63 2.48
C ASP A 29 -0.34 -2.40 2.88
N ILE A 30 -1.67 -2.51 2.86
CA ILE A 30 -2.57 -1.50 3.40
C ILE A 30 -3.16 -2.04 4.70
N ARG A 31 -3.06 -1.25 5.76
CA ARG A 31 -3.55 -1.59 7.10
C ARG A 31 -4.64 -0.61 7.54
N ASP A 32 -5.61 -1.11 8.29
CA ASP A 32 -6.58 -0.27 9.00
C ASP A 32 -5.95 0.43 10.21
N GLY A 33 -6.73 1.28 10.89
CA GLY A 33 -6.30 1.97 12.11
C GLY A 33 -6.04 1.05 13.30
N GLU A 34 -6.42 -0.23 13.24
CA GLU A 34 -6.07 -1.26 14.23
C GLU A 34 -4.79 -2.02 13.86
N GLY A 35 -4.20 -1.73 12.70
CA GLY A 35 -2.99 -2.38 12.18
C GLY A 35 -3.25 -3.70 11.44
N ARG A 36 -4.50 -4.05 11.16
CA ARG A 36 -4.84 -5.27 10.39
C ARG A 36 -4.60 -5.03 8.92
N VAL A 37 -3.92 -5.97 8.26
CA VAL A 37 -3.70 -5.89 6.81
C VAL A 37 -5.03 -6.19 6.09
N LEU A 38 -5.53 -5.19 5.38
CA LEU A 38 -6.75 -5.26 4.58
C LEU A 38 -6.44 -5.72 3.15
N HIS A 39 -5.35 -5.21 2.58
CA HIS A 39 -4.93 -5.53 1.22
C HIS A 39 -3.42 -5.71 1.12
N HIS A 40 -3.02 -6.65 0.26
CA HIS A 40 -1.63 -6.86 -0.14
C HIS A 40 -1.50 -6.73 -1.65
N LEU A 41 -0.66 -5.80 -2.10
CA LEU A 41 -0.32 -5.55 -3.49
C LEU A 41 1.11 -6.03 -3.74
N GLY A 42 1.27 -7.25 -4.26
CA GLY A 42 2.59 -7.82 -4.56
C GLY A 42 3.36 -7.14 -5.69
N VAL A 43 2.68 -6.32 -6.51
CA VAL A 43 3.24 -5.56 -7.64
C VAL A 43 2.73 -4.12 -7.61
N ALA A 44 3.18 -3.34 -6.63
CA ALA A 44 2.67 -1.98 -6.39
C ALA A 44 3.37 -0.91 -7.26
N GLY A 45 4.59 -1.17 -7.73
CA GLY A 45 5.28 -0.27 -8.65
C GLY A 45 6.79 -0.49 -8.71
N ASN A 46 7.42 0.20 -9.64
CA ASN A 46 8.88 0.12 -9.87
C ASN A 46 9.64 1.21 -9.11
N THR A 47 8.92 2.20 -8.58
CA THR A 47 9.40 3.30 -7.74
C THR A 47 8.55 3.40 -6.49
N GLU A 48 9.13 3.93 -5.41
CA GLU A 48 8.43 4.16 -4.13
C GLU A 48 7.21 5.06 -4.31
N THR A 49 7.37 6.20 -5.01
CA THR A 49 6.29 7.14 -5.28
C THR A 49 5.11 6.46 -5.96
N ARG A 50 5.37 5.65 -7.00
CA ARG A 50 4.31 4.97 -7.75
C ARG A 50 3.58 3.95 -6.88
N ALA A 51 4.31 3.23 -6.02
CA ALA A 51 3.75 2.26 -5.10
C ALA A 51 2.87 2.92 -4.03
N VAL A 52 3.30 4.05 -3.47
CA VAL A 52 2.46 4.85 -2.55
C VAL A 52 1.20 5.35 -3.26
N GLU A 53 1.32 5.93 -4.45
CA GLU A 53 0.17 6.38 -5.25
C GLU A 53 -0.80 5.23 -5.51
N ARG A 54 -0.28 4.04 -5.83
CA ARG A 54 -1.10 2.84 -6.05
C ARG A 54 -1.87 2.43 -4.79
N GLY A 55 -1.23 2.51 -3.62
CA GLY A 55 -1.89 2.26 -2.34
C GLY A 55 -3.02 3.26 -2.08
N ARG A 56 -2.80 4.55 -2.37
CA ARG A 56 -3.82 5.60 -2.24
C ARG A 56 -4.99 5.39 -3.21
N GLU A 57 -4.70 5.07 -4.47
CA GLU A 57 -5.72 4.72 -5.49
C GLU A 57 -6.64 3.60 -4.99
N LEU A 58 -6.07 2.57 -4.35
CA LEU A 58 -6.84 1.45 -3.81
C LEU A 58 -7.69 1.85 -2.60
N ILE A 59 -7.13 2.62 -1.66
CA ILE A 59 -7.89 3.15 -0.51
C ILE A 59 -9.06 4.00 -1.01
N ASP A 60 -8.83 4.90 -1.97
CA ASP A 60 -9.87 5.74 -2.56
C ASP A 60 -10.96 4.91 -3.24
N PHE A 61 -10.56 3.89 -3.99
CA PHE A 61 -11.50 2.96 -4.61
C PHE A 61 -12.35 2.25 -3.55
N GLU A 62 -11.75 1.59 -2.58
CA GLU A 62 -12.49 0.80 -1.60
C GLU A 62 -13.40 1.67 -0.71
N LEU A 63 -12.98 2.89 -0.35
CA LEU A 63 -13.83 3.87 0.35
C LEU A 63 -15.00 4.33 -0.52
N ALA A 64 -14.80 4.52 -1.83
CA ALA A 64 -15.88 4.92 -2.73
C ALA A 64 -16.96 3.83 -2.90
N TYR A 65 -16.60 2.56 -2.69
CA TYR A 65 -17.51 1.42 -2.79
C TYR A 65 -17.93 0.83 -1.43
N ASP A 66 -17.62 1.52 -0.33
CA ASP A 66 -18.00 1.18 1.05
C ASP A 66 -17.55 -0.23 1.49
N ARG A 67 -16.38 -0.67 1.01
CA ARG A 67 -15.84 -2.03 1.25
C ARG A 67 -14.83 -2.12 2.39
N LEU A 68 -14.44 -0.99 2.97
CA LEU A 68 -13.49 -0.88 4.09
C LEU A 68 -14.14 -0.36 5.40
N GLN A 69 -15.41 -0.69 5.63
CA GLN A 69 -16.10 -0.39 6.89
C GLN A 69 -15.81 -1.40 8.00
#